data_AF-A0A561DQL6-F1
#
_entry.id   AF-A0A561DQL6-F1
#
_cell.length_a   1.000
_cell.length_b   1.000
_cell.length_c   1.000
_cell.angle_alpha   90.00
_cell.angle_beta   90.00
_cell.angle_gamma   90.00
#
_symmetry.space_group_name_H-M   'P 1'
#
loop_
_entity.id
_entity.type
_entity.pdbx_description
1 polymer ?
#
loop_
_entity_poly.entity_id
_entity_poly.type
_entity_poly.pdbx_seq_one_letter_code
_entity_poly.pdbx_strand_id
1 'polypeptide(L)'
;MSQNAYNRLRSQVDFLESLLAVLVIALFVLAISGAPDFAVMTLAVVISGGLLNLYRQHQLLERYSCPNCRNTPHNKIDERAGDYHDPATANCLHCGERLTD
;
A
#
# COMPACT_ATOMS: atom_id res chain seq x y z
N MET A 1 -7.97 -4.95 16.15
CA MET A 1 -8.52 -4.06 15.10
C MET A 1 -9.71 -4.78 14.49
N SER A 2 -10.86 -4.12 14.29
CA SER A 2 -12.02 -4.81 13.70
C SER A 2 -11.80 -5.09 12.22
N GLN A 3 -12.32 -6.22 11.72
CA GLN A 3 -12.24 -6.65 10.31
C GLN A 3 -12.63 -5.54 9.33
N ASN A 4 -13.73 -4.84 9.64
CA ASN A 4 -14.23 -3.71 8.86
C ASN A 4 -13.25 -2.52 8.83
N ALA A 5 -12.54 -2.27 9.92
CA ALA A 5 -11.50 -1.24 9.94
C ALA A 5 -10.29 -1.65 9.10
N TYR A 6 -9.95 -2.94 9.07
CA TYR A 6 -8.88 -3.50 8.25
C TYR A 6 -9.22 -3.41 6.75
N ASN A 7 -10.39 -3.88 6.32
CA ASN A 7 -10.83 -3.80 4.91
C ASN A 7 -10.91 -2.35 4.43
N ARG A 8 -11.40 -1.44 5.28
CA ARG A 8 -11.45 -0.01 4.98
C ARG A 8 -10.05 0.59 4.84
N LEU A 9 -9.13 0.26 5.74
CA LEU A 9 -7.75 0.75 5.66
C LEU A 9 -7.05 0.26 4.39
N ARG A 10 -7.24 -1.01 4.04
CA ARG A 10 -6.67 -1.60 2.83
C ARG A 10 -7.17 -0.93 1.54
N SER A 11 -8.48 -0.75 1.41
CA SER A 11 -9.04 -0.02 0.26
C SER A 11 -8.50 1.42 0.16
N GLN A 12 -8.22 2.08 1.28
CA GLN A 12 -7.58 3.39 1.28
C GLN A 12 -6.13 3.34 0.80
N VAL A 13 -5.37 2.32 1.19
CA VAL A 13 -4.00 2.08 0.73
C VAL A 13 -3.97 1.85 -0.78
N ASP A 14 -4.79 0.94 -1.30
CA ASP A 14 -4.85 0.61 -2.73
C ASP A 14 -5.22 1.85 -3.58
N PHE A 15 -6.18 2.64 -3.10
CA PHE A 15 -6.57 3.89 -3.76
C PHE A 15 -5.44 4.92 -3.73
N LEU A 16 -4.78 5.10 -2.58
CA LEU A 16 -3.70 6.07 -2.42
C LEU A 16 -2.48 5.70 -3.27
N GLU A 17 -2.14 4.42 -3.36
CA GLU A 17 -1.08 3.92 -4.24
C GLU A 17 -1.39 4.20 -5.71
N SER A 18 -2.60 3.89 -6.16
CA SER A 18 -3.07 4.17 -7.53
C SER A 18 -3.03 5.67 -7.83
N LEU A 19 -3.48 6.51 -6.90
CA LEU A 19 -3.45 7.96 -7.04
C LEU A 19 -2.01 8.48 -7.13
N LEU A 20 -1.10 7.98 -6.28
CA LEU A 20 0.31 8.36 -6.30
C LEU A 20 0.97 8.00 -7.63
N ALA A 21 0.68 6.83 -8.19
CA ALA A 21 1.17 6.45 -9.51
C ALA A 21 0.75 7.47 -10.58
N VAL A 22 -0.52 7.89 -10.58
CA VAL A 22 -1.03 8.91 -11.50
C VAL A 22 -0.34 10.27 -11.28
N LEU A 23 -0.15 10.67 -10.02
CA LEU A 23 0.53 11.94 -9.70
C LEU A 23 2.01 11.93 -10.13
N VAL A 24 2.71 10.80 -9.99
CA VAL A 24 4.08 10.63 -10.47
C VAL A 24 4.14 10.78 -11.99
N ILE A 25 3.21 10.17 -12.73
CA ILE A 25 3.11 10.35 -14.18
C ILE A 25 2.88 11.83 -14.52
N ALA A 26 1.97 12.50 -13.82
CA ALA A 26 1.71 13.92 -14.02
C ALA A 26 2.96 14.79 -13.75
N LEU A 27 3.76 14.46 -12.74
CA LEU A 27 5.01 15.13 -12.43
C LEU A 27 6.01 15.03 -13.59
N PHE A 28 6.17 13.86 -14.17
CA PHE A 28 7.02 13.67 -15.34
C PHE A 28 6.52 14.48 -16.54
N VAL A 29 5.21 14.48 -16.79
CA VAL A 29 4.62 15.27 -17.89
C VAL A 29 4.92 16.76 -17.70
N LEU A 30 4.74 17.30 -16.49
CA LEU A 30 5.04 18.71 -16.19
C LEU A 30 6.52 19.04 -16.38
N ALA A 31 7.42 18.17 -15.92
CA ALA A 31 8.86 18.35 -16.07
C ALA A 31 9.28 18.37 -17.55
N ILE A 32 8.74 17.46 -18.36
CA ILE A 32 9.04 17.36 -19.79
C ILE A 32 8.44 18.53 -20.57
N SER A 33 7.24 18.99 -20.21
CA SER A 33 6.57 20.10 -20.89
C SER A 33 7.16 21.48 -20.56
N GLY A 34 8.16 21.57 -19.68
CA GLY A 34 8.74 22.84 -19.26
C GLY A 34 7.82 23.67 -18.36
N ALA A 35 7.01 23.02 -17.52
CA ALA A 35 6.20 23.71 -16.54
C ALA A 35 7.09 24.50 -15.55
N PRO A 36 6.58 25.60 -14.96
CA PRO A 36 7.38 26.39 -14.03
C PRO A 36 7.78 25.58 -12.79
N ASP A 37 9.00 25.82 -12.30
CA ASP A 37 9.61 25.05 -11.21
C ASP A 37 8.72 24.95 -9.97
N PHE A 38 7.97 26.01 -9.64
CA PHE A 38 7.08 26.01 -8.48
C PHE A 38 5.99 24.94 -8.60
N ALA A 39 5.46 24.69 -9.80
CA ALA A 39 4.41 23.70 -10.03
C ALA A 39 4.97 22.28 -9.88
N VAL A 40 6.16 22.04 -10.42
CA VAL A 40 6.89 20.77 -10.29
C VAL A 40 7.23 20.50 -8.82
N MET A 41 7.80 21.48 -8.11
CA MET A 41 8.13 21.33 -6.69
C MET A 41 6.89 21.10 -5.82
N THR A 42 5.80 21.84 -6.06
CA THR A 42 4.55 21.67 -5.29
C THR A 42 4.01 20.25 -5.45
N LEU A 43 3.99 19.73 -6.68
CA LEU A 43 3.52 18.38 -6.93
C LEU A 43 4.44 17.32 -6.31
N ALA A 44 5.76 17.52 -6.36
CA ALA A 44 6.72 16.62 -5.71
C ALA A 44 6.52 16.56 -4.19
N VAL A 45 6.22 17.70 -3.53
CA VAL A 45 5.90 17.75 -2.10
C VAL A 45 4.61 16.99 -1.80
N VAL A 46 3.57 17.15 -2.62
CA VAL A 46 2.30 16.43 -2.47
C VAL A 46 2.51 14.91 -2.58
N ILE A 47 3.27 14.47 -3.59
CA ILE A 47 3.63 13.04 -3.77
C ILE A 47 4.39 12.53 -2.55
N SER A 48 5.39 13.28 -2.07
CA SER A 48 6.20 12.90 -0.91
C SER A 48 5.35 12.75 0.36
N GLY A 49 4.41 13.67 0.59
CA GLY A 49 3.46 13.59 1.71
C GLY A 49 2.53 12.38 1.59
N GLY A 50 2.03 12.10 0.39
CA GLY A 50 1.21 10.92 0.11
C GLY A 50 1.98 9.62 0.34
N LEU A 51 3.24 9.53 -0.09
CA LEU A 51 4.11 8.37 0.15
C LEU A 51 4.35 8.12 1.65
N LEU A 52 4.59 9.18 2.43
CA LEU A 52 4.73 9.06 3.88
C LEU A 52 3.44 8.56 4.55
N ASN A 53 2.28 9.01 4.07
CA ASN A 53 1.01 8.52 4.56
C ASN A 53 0.77 7.06 4.18
N LEU A 54 1.05 6.68 2.93
CA LEU A 54 0.97 5.30 2.45
C LEU A 54 1.86 4.37 3.29
N TYR A 55 3.10 4.78 3.54
CA TYR A 55 4.03 4.04 4.39
C TYR A 55 3.48 3.81 5.81
N ARG A 56 2.89 4.84 6.44
CA ARG A 56 2.26 4.69 7.75
C ARG A 56 1.07 3.73 7.71
N GLN A 57 0.27 3.75 6.65
CA GLN A 57 -0.87 2.85 6.51
C GLN A 57 -0.42 1.40 6.28
N HIS A 58 0.63 1.15 5.50
CA HIS A 58 1.22 -0.17 5.36
C HIS A 58 1.73 -0.70 6.70
N GLN A 59 2.44 0.11 7.49
CA GLN A 59 2.87 -0.30 8.84
C GLN A 59 1.71 -0.68 9.76
N LEU A 60 0.53 -0.08 9.58
CA LEU A 60 -0.67 -0.46 10.33
C LEU A 60 -1.25 -1.80 9.85
N LEU A 61 -1.21 -2.08 8.54
CA LEU A 61 -1.62 -3.36 7.96
C LEU A 61 -0.68 -4.50 8.37
N GLU A 62 0.63 -4.26 8.42
CA GLU A 62 1.63 -5.24 8.87
C GLU A 62 1.41 -5.68 10.32
N ARG A 63 0.85 -4.81 11.16
CA ARG A 63 0.52 -5.15 12.56
C ARG A 63 -0.70 -6.07 12.68
N TYR A 64 -1.47 -6.26 11.61
CA TYR A 64 -2.57 -7.19 11.64
C TYR A 64 -2.04 -8.63 11.59
N SER A 65 -2.37 -9.41 12.61
CA SER A 65 -2.07 -10.83 12.68
C SER A 65 -3.31 -11.64 12.32
N CYS A 66 -3.16 -12.68 11.49
CA CYS A 66 -4.25 -13.62 11.22
C CYS A 66 -4.75 -14.25 12.53
N PRO A 67 -6.07 -14.34 12.79
CA PRO A 67 -6.60 -14.88 14.04
C PRO A 67 -6.24 -16.36 14.25
N ASN A 68 -6.07 -17.13 13.17
CA ASN A 68 -5.78 -18.56 13.21
C ASN A 68 -4.28 -18.82 13.46
N CYS A 69 -3.40 -18.33 12.58
CA CYS A 69 -1.96 -18.63 12.65
C CYS A 69 -1.10 -17.55 13.32
N ARG A 70 -1.67 -16.39 13.68
CA ARG A 70 -1.00 -15.22 14.29
C ARG A 70 0.15 -14.60 13.49
N ASN A 71 0.37 -15.03 12.25
CA ASN A 71 1.34 -14.41 11.35
C ASN A 71 0.74 -13.23 10.57
N THR A 72 1.61 -12.42 9.98
CA THR A 72 1.24 -11.35 9.05
C THR A 72 0.59 -11.94 7.81
N PRO A 73 -0.66 -11.62 7.48
CA PRO A 73 -1.38 -12.33 6.43
C PRO A 73 -0.95 -11.98 5.01
N HIS A 74 -0.22 -10.88 4.82
CA HIS A 74 0.22 -10.37 3.50
C HIS A 74 1.62 -10.77 3.10
N ASN A 75 2.40 -11.35 4.01
CA ASN A 75 3.73 -11.82 3.72
C ASN A 75 3.74 -13.34 3.86
N LYS A 76 4.43 -14.03 2.96
CA LYS A 76 4.85 -15.41 3.13
C LYS A 76 6.26 -15.56 2.58
N ILE A 77 7.18 -16.02 3.43
CA ILE A 77 8.49 -16.48 2.98
C ILE A 77 8.35 -17.92 2.47
N ASP A 78 8.58 -18.11 1.18
CA ASP A 78 8.64 -19.42 0.54
C ASP A 78 10.12 -19.77 0.24
N GLU A 79 10.59 -20.94 0.69
CA GLU A 79 12.00 -21.34 0.54
C GLU A 79 12.47 -21.45 -0.92
N ARG A 80 11.54 -21.60 -1.87
CA ARG A 80 11.86 -21.68 -3.30
C ARG A 80 11.57 -20.37 -4.04
N ALA A 81 10.46 -19.70 -3.72
CA ALA A 81 10.02 -18.50 -4.43
C ALA A 81 10.50 -17.18 -3.80
N GLY A 82 11.09 -17.23 -2.59
CA GLY A 82 11.53 -16.05 -1.84
C GLY A 82 10.40 -15.41 -1.04
N ASP A 83 10.57 -14.13 -0.69
CA ASP A 83 9.55 -13.35 0.01
C ASP A 83 8.40 -13.00 -0.94
N TYR A 84 7.21 -13.54 -0.65
CA TYR A 84 6.00 -13.26 -1.39
C TYR A 84 5.10 -12.36 -0.56
N HIS A 85 4.96 -11.11 -1.03
CA HIS A 85 4.06 -10.13 -0.43
C HIS A 85 2.87 -9.85 -1.36
N ASP A 86 1.68 -10.25 -0.94
CA ASP A 86 0.42 -9.92 -1.61
C ASP A 86 -0.48 -9.12 -0.65
N PRO A 87 -0.51 -7.78 -0.78
CA PRO A 87 -1.39 -6.94 0.01
C PRO A 87 -2.85 -7.09 -0.45
N ALA A 88 -3.11 -7.63 -1.65
CA ALA A 88 -4.42 -7.81 -2.27
C ALA A 88 -5.02 -9.23 -2.09
N THR A 89 -4.34 -10.11 -1.34
CA THR A 89 -4.87 -11.44 -0.99
C THR A 89 -6.11 -11.36 -0.10
N ALA A 90 -7.16 -12.10 -0.44
CA ALA A 90 -8.35 -12.26 0.40
C ALA A 90 -8.14 -13.30 1.51
N ASN A 91 -7.03 -14.04 1.49
CA ASN A 91 -6.70 -15.12 2.43
C ASN A 91 -5.33 -14.87 3.06
N CYS A 92 -5.12 -15.31 4.29
CA CYS A 92 -3.80 -15.33 4.90
C CYS A 92 -2.85 -16.19 4.05
N LEU A 93 -1.73 -15.61 3.59
CA LEU A 93 -0.77 -16.35 2.77
C LEU A 93 -0.08 -17.51 3.51
N HIS A 94 -0.07 -17.49 4.85
CA HIS A 94 0.53 -18.55 5.65
C HIS A 94 -0.38 -19.77 5.85
N CYS A 95 -1.64 -19.57 6.24
CA CYS A 95 -2.55 -20.68 6.59
C CYS A 95 -3.72 -20.86 5.62
N GLY A 96 -3.87 -19.98 4.63
CA GLY A 96 -4.97 -20.01 3.67
C GLY A 96 -6.32 -19.60 4.28
N GLU A 97 -6.37 -19.27 5.58
CA GLU A 97 -7.57 -18.80 6.25
C GLU A 97 -8.09 -17.55 5.56
N ARG A 98 -9.37 -17.54 5.21
CA ARG A 98 -9.96 -16.38 4.58
C ARG A 98 -9.92 -15.21 5.56
N LEU A 99 -9.50 -14.04 5.08
CA LEU A 99 -9.52 -12.80 5.87
C LEU A 99 -10.95 -12.24 5.95
N THR A 100 -11.94 -13.13 6.12
CA THR A 100 -13.36 -12.83 6.25
C THR A 100 -13.81 -12.96 7.69
N ASP A 101 -14.64 -12.00 8.10
CA ASP A 101 -15.37 -11.81 9.36
C ASP A 101 -14.71 -12.21 10.69
#